data_AF-A0A5C8NFK6-F1
#
_entry.id   AF-A0A5C8NFK6-F1
#
_cell.length_a   1.000
_cell.length_b   1.000
_cell.length_c   1.000
_cell.angle_alpha   90.00
_cell.angle_beta   90.00
_cell.angle_gamma   90.00
#
_symmetry.space_group_name_H-M   'P 1'
#
loop_
_entity.id
_entity.type
_entity.pdbx_description
1 polymer ?
#
loop_
_entity_poly.entity_id
_entity_poly.type
_entity_poly.pdbx_seq_one_letter_code
_entity_poly.pdbx_strand_id
1 'polypeptide(L)'
;MTSRHPALVMTAAVAVFLLGSFYGFRLLTADADTGDEGPSCDTRTVAAGDDLTSNLVAVDVYNASQRAGLANRVSINLQRRGFLAGKIANSTSKVQPKVAAILTTDRDDPRVKLVAQQLGPDVELAEPDIPVDDNVVVVVGDDYKKLAKAQTKVQATSAVTVCVPIVKIP
;
A
#
# COMPACT_ATOMS: atom_id res chain seq x y z
N MET A 1 -40.03 41.45 43.96
CA MET A 1 -39.45 40.11 44.12
C MET A 1 -38.90 39.65 42.78
N THR A 2 -37.65 40.02 42.46
CA THR A 2 -37.00 39.57 41.22
C THR A 2 -36.53 38.13 41.42
N SER A 3 -37.02 37.23 40.57
CA SER A 3 -36.78 35.79 40.67
C SER A 3 -35.27 35.49 40.71
N ARG A 4 -34.78 35.00 41.86
CA ARG A 4 -33.37 34.64 42.09
C ARG A 4 -32.94 33.36 41.36
N HIS A 5 -33.91 32.62 40.83
CA HIS A 5 -33.73 31.30 40.24
C HIS A 5 -33.18 31.36 38.80
N PRO A 6 -33.70 32.20 37.87
CA PRO A 6 -33.15 32.30 36.52
C PRO A 6 -31.72 32.82 36.48
N ALA A 7 -31.34 33.76 37.36
CA ALA A 7 -29.98 34.26 37.45
C ALA A 7 -28.99 33.17 37.89
N LEU A 8 -29.39 32.31 38.84
CA LEU A 8 -28.55 31.21 39.33
C LEU A 8 -28.35 30.12 38.26
N VAL A 9 -29.39 29.79 37.50
CA VAL A 9 -29.32 28.82 36.39
C VAL A 9 -28.45 29.36 35.24
N MET A 10 -28.59 30.64 34.88
CA MET A 10 -27.74 31.29 33.87
C MET A 10 -26.26 31.25 34.28
N THR A 11 -25.95 31.63 35.52
CA THR A 11 -24.56 31.62 36.02
C THR A 11 -23.98 30.21 36.04
N ALA A 12 -24.77 29.20 36.44
CA ALA A 12 -24.34 27.80 36.42
C ALA A 12 -24.08 27.30 34.98
N ALA A 13 -24.96 27.62 34.03
CA ALA A 13 -24.79 27.24 32.63
C ALA A 13 -23.53 27.87 32.00
N VAL A 14 -23.29 29.16 32.29
CA VAL A 14 -22.07 29.86 31.84
C VAL A 14 -20.82 29.22 32.44
N ALA A 15 -20.84 28.88 33.73
CA ALA A 15 -19.70 28.23 34.38
C ALA A 15 -19.38 26.87 33.74
N VAL A 16 -20.40 26.03 33.49
CA VAL A 16 -20.23 24.74 32.81
C VAL A 16 -19.70 24.93 31.39
N PHE A 17 -20.21 25.92 30.64
CA PHE A 17 -19.76 26.20 29.28
C PHE A 17 -18.29 26.64 29.23
N LEU A 18 -17.87 27.50 30.14
CA LEU A 18 -16.47 27.97 30.22
C LEU A 18 -15.52 26.85 30.63
N LEU A 19 -15.91 26.02 31.61
CA LEU A 19 -15.14 24.85 32.00
C LEU A 19 -15.00 23.86 30.82
N GLY A 20 -16.12 23.49 30.19
CA GLY A 20 -16.11 22.60 29.03
C GLY A 20 -15.26 23.13 27.88
N SER A 21 -15.36 24.43 27.58
CA SER A 21 -14.54 25.08 26.54
C SER A 21 -13.05 25.07 26.88
N PHE A 22 -12.70 25.33 28.15
CA PHE A 22 -11.30 25.31 28.60
C PHE A 22 -10.70 23.90 28.53
N TYR A 23 -11.43 22.89 29.05
CA TYR A 23 -10.98 21.49 28.98
C TYR A 23 -10.92 20.99 27.53
N GLY A 24 -11.90 21.32 26.70
CA GLY A 24 -11.92 20.99 25.29
C GLY A 24 -10.74 21.61 24.54
N PHE A 25 -10.45 22.89 24.78
CA PHE A 25 -9.29 23.55 24.18
C PHE A 25 -7.98 22.90 24.65
N ARG A 26 -7.85 22.59 25.93
CA ARG A 26 -6.67 21.88 26.48
C ARG A 26 -6.48 20.49 25.88
N LEU A 27 -7.55 19.76 25.62
CA LEU A 27 -7.50 18.44 24.97
C LEU A 27 -7.17 18.56 23.47
N LEU A 28 -7.70 19.58 22.78
CA LEU A 28 -7.40 19.84 21.38
C LEU A 28 -5.96 20.31 21.15
N THR A 29 -5.38 21.04 22.09
CA THR A 29 -3.99 21.54 22.02
C THR A 29 -3.03 20.68 22.83
N ALA A 30 -3.46 19.57 23.39
CA ALA A 30 -2.53 18.62 23.98
C ALA A 30 -1.75 17.98 22.84
N ASP A 31 -0.42 17.98 22.93
CA ASP A 31 0.40 17.19 22.04
C ASP A 31 -0.03 15.73 22.21
N ALA A 32 -0.54 15.13 21.13
CA ALA A 32 -0.70 13.70 21.09
C ALA A 32 0.69 13.12 21.30
N ASP A 33 0.83 12.20 22.25
CA ASP A 33 2.04 11.38 22.38
C ASP A 33 2.11 10.48 21.15
N THR A 34 2.55 11.07 20.03
CA THR A 34 3.00 10.35 18.85
C THR A 34 4.35 9.79 19.22
N GLY A 35 4.35 8.79 20.09
CA GLY A 35 5.55 8.08 20.48
C GLY A 35 6.35 7.79 19.21
N ASP A 36 7.58 8.30 19.18
CA ASP A 36 8.48 8.24 18.02
C ASP A 36 8.38 6.84 17.40
N GLU A 37 7.71 6.75 16.24
CA GLU A 37 7.63 5.52 15.49
C GLU A 37 9.05 5.27 14.98
N GLY A 38 9.84 4.53 15.76
CA GLY A 38 11.13 3.99 15.29
C GLY A 38 10.94 3.37 13.91
N PRO A 39 11.99 3.35 13.06
CA PRO A 39 11.86 3.10 11.62
C PRO A 39 10.95 1.90 11.34
N SER A 40 9.86 2.16 10.62
CA SER A 40 8.81 1.18 10.32
C SER A 40 9.28 0.07 9.37
N CYS A 41 10.50 0.19 8.84
CA CYS A 41 11.12 -0.80 8.00
C CYS A 41 12.63 -0.96 8.23
N ASP A 42 13.09 -2.19 8.05
CA ASP A 42 14.51 -2.50 7.89
C ASP A 42 14.89 -2.38 6.42
N THR A 43 15.89 -1.57 6.13
CA THR A 43 16.45 -1.46 4.78
C THR A 43 17.29 -2.70 4.47
N ARG A 44 16.82 -3.52 3.53
CA ARG A 44 17.54 -4.71 3.03
C ARG A 44 18.10 -4.40 1.66
N THR A 45 19.40 -4.66 1.47
CA THR A 45 20.03 -4.55 0.15
C THR A 45 20.34 -5.95 -0.34
N VAL A 46 19.84 -6.29 -1.53
CA VAL A 46 20.18 -7.51 -2.27
C VAL A 46 21.27 -7.11 -3.27
N ALA A 47 22.45 -7.72 -3.18
CA ALA A 47 23.52 -7.43 -4.13
C ALA A 47 23.24 -8.08 -5.49
N ALA A 48 23.87 -7.55 -6.54
CA ALA A 48 23.83 -8.22 -7.84
C ALA A 48 24.48 -9.61 -7.72
N GLY A 49 23.80 -10.64 -8.23
CA GLY A 49 24.19 -12.05 -8.12
C GLY A 49 23.53 -12.80 -6.96
N ASP A 50 22.95 -12.11 -5.98
CA ASP A 50 22.21 -12.75 -4.89
C ASP A 50 20.78 -13.14 -5.31
N ASP A 51 20.18 -14.09 -4.59
CA ASP A 51 18.79 -14.50 -4.82
C ASP A 51 17.82 -13.40 -4.29
N LEU A 52 17.15 -12.70 -5.21
CA LEU A 52 15.99 -11.86 -4.89
C LEU A 52 14.75 -12.74 -4.71
N THR A 53 14.21 -12.76 -3.50
CA THR A 53 13.03 -13.54 -3.12
C THR A 53 11.75 -12.69 -3.09
N SER A 54 10.59 -13.31 -3.30
CA SER A 54 9.30 -12.62 -3.39
C SER A 54 8.93 -11.81 -2.14
N ASN A 55 9.35 -12.24 -0.95
CA ASN A 55 9.13 -11.54 0.33
C ASN A 55 9.83 -10.18 0.47
N LEU A 56 10.63 -9.80 -0.53
CA LEU A 56 11.28 -8.51 -0.64
C LEU A 56 10.60 -7.59 -1.67
N VAL A 57 9.59 -8.09 -2.39
CA VAL A 57 8.94 -7.37 -3.50
C VAL A 57 7.49 -7.08 -3.16
N ALA A 58 7.16 -5.79 -3.07
CA ALA A 58 5.79 -5.31 -2.96
C ALA A 58 5.18 -5.06 -4.35
N VAL A 59 3.90 -5.42 -4.49
CA VAL A 59 3.17 -5.34 -5.76
C VAL A 59 1.87 -4.56 -5.59
N ASP A 60 1.76 -3.47 -6.35
CA ASP A 60 0.52 -2.73 -6.50
C ASP A 60 -0.30 -3.37 -7.61
N VAL A 61 -1.58 -3.63 -7.35
CA VAL A 61 -2.47 -4.30 -8.31
C VAL A 61 -3.66 -3.41 -8.64
N TYR A 62 -3.73 -3.01 -9.91
CA TYR A 62 -4.79 -2.17 -10.47
C TYR A 62 -5.70 -2.98 -11.40
N ASN A 63 -7.01 -2.83 -11.23
CA ASN A 63 -8.00 -3.51 -12.06
C ASN A 63 -8.39 -2.67 -13.27
N ALA A 64 -8.04 -3.08 -14.49
CA ALA A 64 -8.53 -2.50 -15.73
C ALA A 64 -9.72 -3.27 -16.34
N SER A 65 -10.15 -4.36 -15.68
CA SER A 65 -11.22 -5.24 -16.13
C SER A 65 -12.60 -4.78 -15.63
N GLN A 66 -13.67 -5.32 -16.21
CA GLN A 66 -15.04 -5.16 -15.71
C GLN A 66 -15.35 -6.07 -14.51
N ARG A 67 -14.40 -6.92 -14.11
CA ARG A 67 -14.62 -7.97 -13.12
C ARG A 67 -14.37 -7.44 -11.71
N ALA A 68 -15.45 -7.34 -10.92
CA ALA A 68 -15.37 -6.89 -9.54
C ALA A 68 -14.42 -7.76 -8.67
N GLY A 69 -13.60 -7.07 -7.88
CA GLY A 69 -12.64 -7.68 -6.95
C GLY A 69 -11.49 -8.44 -7.60
N LEU A 70 -11.25 -8.30 -8.91
CA LEU A 70 -10.18 -9.01 -9.60
C LEU A 70 -8.80 -8.65 -9.03
N ALA A 71 -8.48 -7.36 -8.89
CA ALA A 71 -7.21 -6.91 -8.31
C ALA A 71 -6.97 -7.47 -6.90
N ASN A 72 -8.00 -7.49 -6.05
CA ASN A 72 -7.90 -8.06 -4.70
C ASN A 72 -7.56 -9.56 -4.74
N ARG A 73 -8.24 -10.35 -5.59
CA ARG A 73 -7.93 -11.78 -5.74
C ARG A 73 -6.51 -12.01 -6.26
N VAL A 74 -6.04 -11.17 -7.18
CA VAL A 74 -4.68 -11.24 -7.71
C VAL A 74 -3.66 -10.92 -6.62
N SER A 75 -3.86 -9.85 -5.84
CA SER A 75 -3.01 -9.50 -4.71
C SER A 75 -2.94 -10.65 -3.69
N ILE A 76 -4.08 -11.24 -3.29
CA ILE A 76 -4.09 -12.41 -2.39
C ILE A 76 -3.29 -13.59 -2.98
N ASN A 77 -3.44 -13.86 -4.28
CA ASN A 77 -2.72 -14.95 -4.93
C ASN A 77 -1.20 -14.70 -4.93
N LEU A 78 -0.76 -13.46 -5.13
CA LEU A 78 0.65 -13.06 -5.06
C LEU A 78 1.18 -13.13 -3.62
N GLN A 79 0.40 -12.70 -2.63
CA GLN A 79 0.77 -12.83 -1.21
C GLN A 79 0.97 -14.29 -0.79
N ARG A 80 0.14 -15.22 -1.28
CA ARG A 80 0.36 -16.66 -1.08
C ARG A 80 1.64 -17.20 -1.74
N ARG A 81 2.24 -16.44 -2.66
CA ARG A 81 3.56 -16.71 -3.26
C ARG A 81 4.69 -15.96 -2.56
N GLY A 82 4.40 -15.31 -1.42
CA GLY A 82 5.36 -14.60 -0.60
C GLY A 82 5.55 -13.13 -0.97
N PHE A 83 4.87 -12.59 -1.98
CA PHE A 83 4.98 -11.16 -2.29
C PHE A 83 4.35 -10.30 -1.21
N LEU A 84 4.89 -9.11 -1.02
CA LEU A 84 4.32 -8.12 -0.11
C LEU A 84 3.13 -7.43 -0.78
N ALA A 85 2.08 -7.16 0.01
CA ALA A 85 0.91 -6.47 -0.48
C ALA A 85 1.21 -4.99 -0.68
N GLY A 86 0.99 -4.48 -1.89
CA GLY A 86 0.93 -3.05 -2.17
C GLY A 86 -0.51 -2.53 -2.23
N LYS A 87 -0.70 -1.46 -3.00
CA LYS A 87 -1.98 -0.82 -3.23
C LYS A 87 -2.89 -1.68 -4.10
N ILE A 88 -4.20 -1.66 -3.80
CA ILE A 88 -5.22 -2.37 -4.57
C ILE A 88 -6.30 -1.37 -4.97
N ALA A 89 -6.50 -1.15 -6.28
CA ALA A 89 -7.46 -0.17 -6.78
C ALA A 89 -7.97 -0.52 -8.18
N ASN A 90 -8.91 0.27 -8.71
CA ASN A 90 -9.21 0.26 -10.15
C ASN A 90 -8.16 1.09 -10.89
N SER A 91 -7.85 0.68 -12.12
CA SER A 91 -6.85 1.35 -12.95
C SER A 91 -7.40 2.67 -13.48
N THR A 92 -6.60 3.73 -13.33
CA THR A 92 -6.77 5.01 -14.06
C THR A 92 -5.80 5.13 -15.22
N SER A 93 -4.97 4.11 -15.45
CA SER A 93 -4.05 4.02 -16.58
C SER A 93 -4.82 3.86 -17.88
N LYS A 94 -4.30 4.43 -18.96
CA LYS A 94 -4.76 4.22 -20.33
C LYS A 94 -4.38 2.83 -20.85
N VAL A 95 -3.43 2.15 -20.19
CA VAL A 95 -3.00 0.79 -20.53
C VAL A 95 -4.11 -0.19 -20.16
N GLN A 96 -4.67 -0.85 -21.18
CA GLN A 96 -5.75 -1.83 -21.04
C GLN A 96 -5.27 -3.19 -21.59
N PRO A 97 -4.49 -3.94 -20.81
CA PRO A 97 -4.01 -5.24 -21.25
C PRO A 97 -5.16 -6.23 -21.29
N LYS A 98 -5.09 -7.24 -22.15
CA LYS A 98 -6.08 -8.34 -22.14
C LYS A 98 -5.91 -9.21 -20.90
N VAL A 99 -4.68 -9.61 -20.61
CA VAL A 99 -4.34 -10.49 -19.48
C VAL A 99 -3.76 -9.66 -18.33
N ALA A 100 -2.55 -9.14 -18.47
CA ALA A 100 -1.94 -8.26 -17.50
C ALA A 100 -0.82 -7.43 -18.15
N ALA A 101 -0.53 -6.26 -17.59
CA ALA A 101 0.63 -5.46 -17.92
C ALA A 101 1.38 -5.07 -16.64
N ILE A 102 2.69 -4.94 -16.73
CA ILE A 102 3.51 -4.29 -15.71
C ILE A 102 3.90 -2.92 -16.25
N LEU A 103 3.61 -1.88 -15.46
CA LEU A 103 4.01 -0.52 -15.78
C LEU A 103 5.41 -0.28 -15.21
N THR A 104 6.39 -0.07 -16.09
CA THR A 104 7.79 0.15 -15.69
C THR A 104 8.55 0.96 -16.74
N THR A 105 9.51 1.74 -16.28
CA THR A 105 10.54 2.38 -17.13
C THR A 105 11.79 1.51 -17.24
N ASP A 106 12.06 0.64 -16.26
CA ASP A 106 13.17 -0.30 -16.27
C ASP A 106 12.65 -1.73 -16.50
N ARG A 107 12.91 -2.24 -17.70
CA ARG A 107 12.56 -3.62 -18.09
C ARG A 107 13.53 -4.65 -17.51
N ASP A 108 14.71 -4.21 -17.10
CA ASP A 108 15.77 -5.07 -16.60
C ASP A 108 15.74 -5.25 -15.08
N ASP A 109 14.90 -4.49 -14.38
CA ASP A 109 14.66 -4.61 -12.94
C ASP A 109 14.32 -6.08 -12.57
N PRO A 110 15.11 -6.72 -11.69
CA PRO A 110 14.87 -8.11 -11.29
C PRO A 110 13.52 -8.30 -10.57
N ARG A 111 12.96 -7.26 -9.93
CA ARG A 111 11.62 -7.27 -9.32
C ARG A 111 10.55 -7.41 -10.40
N VAL A 112 10.66 -6.63 -11.48
CA VAL A 112 9.76 -6.69 -12.64
C VAL A 112 9.82 -8.08 -13.26
N LYS A 113 11.02 -8.63 -13.47
CA LYS A 113 11.21 -9.99 -14.02
C LYS A 113 10.57 -11.05 -13.13
N LEU A 114 10.76 -10.96 -11.81
CA LEU A 114 10.17 -11.90 -10.84
C LEU A 114 8.63 -11.88 -10.87
N VAL A 115 8.03 -10.68 -10.93
CA VAL A 115 6.57 -10.51 -11.01
C VAL A 115 6.02 -10.96 -12.37
N ALA A 116 6.70 -10.63 -13.47
CA ALA A 116 6.32 -11.05 -14.82
C ALA A 116 6.21 -12.58 -14.94
N GLN A 117 7.16 -13.32 -14.36
CA GLN A 117 7.12 -14.77 -14.32
C GLN A 117 5.85 -15.31 -13.64
N GLN A 118 5.33 -14.62 -12.61
CA GLN A 118 4.09 -15.04 -11.94
C GLN A 118 2.85 -14.81 -12.80
N LEU A 119 2.85 -13.76 -13.63
CA LEU A 119 1.71 -13.39 -14.46
C LEU A 119 1.61 -14.25 -15.74
N GLY A 120 2.73 -14.82 -16.17
CA GLY A 120 2.79 -15.74 -17.31
C GLY A 120 3.31 -15.08 -18.59
N PRO A 121 3.36 -15.84 -19.70
CA PRO A 121 4.00 -15.38 -20.95
C PRO A 121 3.24 -14.25 -21.65
N ASP A 122 1.94 -14.10 -21.37
CA ASP A 122 1.08 -13.09 -22.00
C ASP A 122 1.12 -11.73 -21.26
N VAL A 123 2.06 -11.54 -20.33
CA VAL A 123 2.23 -10.26 -19.63
C VAL A 123 2.91 -9.24 -20.54
N GLU A 124 2.32 -8.06 -20.62
CA GLU A 124 2.85 -6.94 -21.38
C GLU A 124 3.72 -6.04 -20.48
N LEU A 125 4.74 -5.40 -21.05
CA LEU A 125 5.51 -4.35 -20.38
C LEU A 125 5.20 -3.02 -21.07
N ALA A 126 4.61 -2.09 -20.32
CA ALA A 126 4.20 -0.78 -20.81
C ALA A 126 4.86 0.33 -20.00
N GLU A 127 5.03 1.49 -20.63
CA GLU A 127 5.49 2.68 -19.94
C GLU A 127 4.41 3.19 -18.98
N PRO A 128 4.78 3.66 -17.79
CA PRO A 128 3.83 4.14 -16.82
C PRO A 128 3.25 5.49 -17.21
N ASP A 129 1.92 5.58 -17.14
CA ASP A 129 1.14 6.83 -17.24
C ASP A 129 0.41 7.17 -15.94
N ILE A 130 0.62 6.37 -14.91
CA ILE A 130 0.23 6.59 -13.52
C ILE A 130 1.49 6.50 -12.63
N PRO A 131 1.47 7.07 -11.41
CA PRO A 131 2.61 7.01 -10.52
C PRO A 131 3.05 5.56 -10.25
N VAL A 132 4.35 5.32 -10.42
CA VAL A 132 5.05 4.10 -10.01
C VAL A 132 6.03 4.54 -8.92
N ASP A 133 5.71 4.18 -7.68
CA ASP A 133 6.57 4.44 -6.52
C ASP A 133 7.56 3.26 -6.37
N ASP A 134 7.84 2.82 -5.13
CA ASP A 134 8.82 1.76 -4.86
C ASP A 134 8.32 0.34 -5.22
N ASN A 135 7.02 0.19 -5.49
CA ASN A 135 6.37 -1.10 -5.73
C ASN A 135 6.28 -1.42 -7.23
N VAL A 136 6.22 -2.71 -7.57
CA VAL A 136 5.94 -3.14 -8.95
C VAL A 136 4.46 -2.93 -9.24
N VAL A 137 4.15 -2.13 -10.26
CA VAL A 137 2.78 -1.79 -10.64
C VAL A 137 2.24 -2.78 -11.68
N VAL A 138 1.21 -3.53 -11.32
CA VAL A 138 0.54 -4.52 -12.18
C VAL A 138 -0.87 -4.04 -12.50
N VAL A 139 -1.20 -3.97 -13.79
CA VAL A 139 -2.56 -3.74 -14.29
C VAL A 139 -3.13 -5.05 -14.81
N VAL A 140 -4.31 -5.47 -14.34
CA VAL A 140 -4.94 -6.73 -14.74
C VAL A 140 -6.17 -6.51 -15.62
N GLY A 141 -6.25 -7.30 -16.70
CA GLY A 141 -7.31 -7.25 -17.70
C GLY A 141 -8.40 -8.32 -17.55
N ASP A 142 -9.43 -8.25 -18.39
CA ASP A 142 -10.58 -9.15 -18.35
C ASP A 142 -10.22 -10.63 -18.54
N ASP A 143 -9.23 -10.93 -19.38
CA ASP A 143 -8.81 -12.29 -19.72
C ASP A 143 -7.88 -12.91 -18.66
N TYR A 144 -7.53 -12.18 -17.58
CA TYR A 144 -6.72 -12.73 -16.50
C TYR A 144 -7.43 -13.91 -15.81
N LYS A 145 -6.77 -15.07 -15.77
CA LYS A 145 -7.36 -16.28 -15.16
C LYS A 145 -6.69 -16.64 -13.84
N LYS A 146 -5.36 -16.75 -13.83
CA LYS A 146 -4.57 -17.25 -12.70
C LYS A 146 -3.11 -16.88 -12.88
N LEU A 147 -2.35 -16.97 -11.79
CA LEU A 147 -0.90 -16.93 -11.84
C LEU A 147 -0.36 -18.19 -12.54
N ALA A 148 0.76 -18.02 -13.25
CA ALA A 148 1.55 -19.08 -13.81
C ALA A 148 2.23 -19.91 -12.71
N LYS A 149 2.75 -21.09 -13.11
CA LYS A 149 3.66 -21.87 -12.26
C LYS A 149 5.06 -21.29 -12.44
N ALA A 150 5.52 -20.51 -11.48
CA ALA A 150 6.82 -19.86 -11.51
C ALA A 150 7.54 -19.97 -10.17
N GLN A 151 8.86 -19.79 -10.21
CA GLN A 151 9.70 -19.71 -9.01
C GLN A 151 9.39 -18.42 -8.25
N THR A 152 9.49 -18.43 -6.93
CA THR A 152 9.28 -17.25 -6.08
C THR A 152 10.60 -16.56 -5.74
N LYS A 153 11.63 -16.79 -6.57
CA LYS A 153 12.95 -16.19 -6.47
C LYS A 153 13.61 -16.11 -7.84
N VAL A 154 14.44 -15.09 -8.04
CA VAL A 154 15.30 -14.90 -9.21
C VAL A 154 16.66 -14.37 -8.77
N GLN A 155 17.71 -14.64 -9.54
CA GLN A 155 18.98 -13.95 -9.29
C GLN A 155 18.84 -12.47 -9.66
N ALA A 156 19.25 -11.61 -8.73
CA ALA A 156 19.27 -10.18 -8.93
C ALA A 156 20.34 -9.82 -9.96
N THR A 157 19.95 -9.28 -11.11
CA THR A 157 20.88 -8.79 -12.14
C THR A 157 21.51 -7.45 -11.78
N SER A 158 20.92 -6.74 -10.81
CA SER A 158 21.36 -5.44 -10.30
C SER A 158 21.08 -5.37 -8.80
N ALA A 159 21.79 -4.49 -8.09
CA ALA A 159 21.56 -4.31 -6.66
C ALA A 159 20.19 -3.64 -6.43
N VAL A 160 19.41 -4.19 -5.49
CA VAL A 160 18.09 -3.66 -5.13
C VAL A 160 18.04 -3.39 -3.64
N THR A 161 17.72 -2.16 -3.28
CA THR A 161 17.47 -1.77 -1.89
C THR A 161 15.97 -1.71 -1.66
N VAL A 162 15.47 -2.44 -0.67
CA VAL A 162 14.04 -2.51 -0.32
C VAL A 162 13.82 -2.22 1.15
N CYS A 163 12.73 -1.52 1.45
CA CYS A 163 12.25 -1.23 2.80
C CYS A 163 11.28 -2.34 3.21
N VAL A 164 11.72 -3.28 4.05
CA VAL A 164 10.91 -4.42 4.49
C VAL A 164 10.28 -4.09 5.83
N PRO A 165 8.95 -4.18 6.00
CA PRO A 165 8.29 -3.85 7.25
C PRO A 165 8.75 -4.78 8.38
N ILE A 166 9.09 -4.20 9.54
CA ILE A 166 9.47 -4.95 10.74
C ILE A 166 8.21 -5.54 11.40
N VAL A 167 8.06 -6.86 11.36
CA VAL A 167 7.01 -7.56 12.11
C VAL A 167 7.45 -7.67 13.57
N LYS A 168 6.92 -6.79 14.43
CA LYS A 168 7.02 -6.96 15.89
C LYS A 168 6.12 -8.13 16.30
N ILE A 169 6.71 -9.28 16.63
CA ILE A 169 5.99 -10.42 17.21
C ILE A 169 5.87 -10.15 18.74
N PRO A 170 4.67 -10.11 19.32
CA PRO A 170 4.49 -9.96 20.77
C PRO A 170 4.90 -11.22 21.54
#